data_AF-A0A8S2EVE9-F1
#
_entry.id   AF-A0A8S2EVE9-F1
#
_cell.length_a   1.000
_cell.length_b   1.000
_cell.length_c   1.000
_cell.angle_alpha   90.00
_cell.angle_beta   90.00
_cell.angle_gamma   90.00
#
_symmetry.space_group_name_H-M   'P 1'
#
loop_
_entity.id
_entity.type
_entity.pdbx_description
1 polymer ?
#
loop_
_entity_poly.entity_id
_entity_poly.type
_entity_poly.pdbx_seq_one_letter_code
_entity_poly.pdbx_strand_id
1 'polypeptide(L)'
;MGTVFRISSVDKLGGGIWSVKLILNGDEDVEPRRLTDHMKKEIQDKNDLFTLERLLLEMSEYEKAEEFYLMMLETSSENDRDVAAIYNELGTSYWERGNNEQALVYYSKCLEIELKSFPADSPSLATTYNNIGNAYRAEGHLDRALMSMEKALKIEEKSLSSDDPSLAITYNN
;
A
#
# COMPACT_ATOMS: atom_id res chain seq x y z
N MET A 1 -7.60 2.29 29.26
CA MET A 1 -7.83 3.43 28.35
C MET A 1 -7.01 4.60 28.86
N GLY A 2 -5.89 4.90 28.21
CA GLY A 2 -5.11 6.10 28.48
C GLY A 2 -5.41 7.11 27.38
N THR A 3 -5.80 8.32 27.75
CA THR A 3 -6.02 9.41 26.80
C THR A 3 -4.70 10.17 26.60
N VAL A 4 -4.26 10.27 25.34
CA VAL A 4 -3.01 10.95 24.97
C VAL A 4 -3.33 12.35 24.46
N PHE A 5 -2.59 13.35 24.93
CA PHE A 5 -2.72 14.76 24.54
C PHE A 5 -1.40 15.22 23.90
N ARG A 6 -1.49 16.18 22.98
CA ARG A 6 -0.31 16.91 22.46
C ARG A 6 -0.33 18.38 22.83
N ILE A 7 0.85 18.98 22.94
CA ILE A 7 1.02 20.41 23.22
C ILE A 7 0.85 21.19 21.91
N SER A 8 -0.09 22.12 21.89
CA SER A 8 -0.38 22.99 20.73
C SER A 8 0.34 24.32 20.79
N SER A 9 0.37 24.97 21.95
CA SER A 9 1.12 26.20 22.17
C SER A 9 1.59 26.32 23.61
N VAL A 10 2.66 27.09 23.79
CA VAL A 10 3.20 27.44 25.10
C VAL A 10 3.45 28.94 25.14
N ASP A 11 2.68 29.64 25.96
CA ASP A 11 2.67 31.10 26.03
C ASP A 11 3.12 31.57 27.41
N LYS A 12 4.06 32.51 27.47
CA LYS A 12 4.58 33.03 28.74
C LYS A 12 3.65 34.12 29.28
N LEU A 13 3.08 33.89 30.46
CA LEU A 13 2.15 34.84 31.10
C LEU A 13 2.84 35.82 32.06
N GLY A 14 4.16 35.67 32.26
CA GLY A 14 4.95 36.48 33.21
C GLY A 14 5.11 35.82 34.58
N GLY A 15 5.99 36.34 35.43
CA GLY A 15 6.22 35.78 36.78
C GLY A 15 6.76 34.35 36.82
N GLY A 16 7.35 33.86 35.72
CA GLY A 16 7.77 32.47 35.58
C GLY A 16 6.64 31.49 35.23
N ILE A 17 5.43 31.98 34.99
CA ILE A 17 4.24 31.19 34.68
C ILE A 17 4.08 31.06 33.16
N TRP A 18 3.71 29.86 32.73
CA TRP A 18 3.47 29.49 31.34
C TRP A 18 2.08 28.90 31.20
N SER A 19 1.36 29.33 30.16
CA SER A 19 0.14 28.70 29.68
C SER A 19 0.51 27.63 28.67
N VAL A 20 0.00 26.41 28.84
CA VAL A 20 0.18 25.31 27.88
C VAL A 20 -1.19 24.92 27.35
N LYS A 21 -1.41 25.09 26.05
CA LYS A 21 -2.65 24.66 25.40
C LYS A 21 -2.49 23.22 24.94
N LEU A 22 -3.29 22.32 25.51
CA LEU A 22 -3.32 20.90 25.12
C LEU A 22 -4.49 20.65 24.16
N ILE A 23 -4.26 19.80 23.17
CA ILE A 23 -5.30 19.30 22.27
C ILE A 23 -5.44 17.80 22.53
N LEU A 24 -6.69 17.36 22.71
CA LEU A 24 -7.06 15.95 22.77
C LEU A 24 -6.75 15.35 21.40
N ASN A 25 -6.00 14.25 21.35
CA ASN A 25 -5.92 13.46 20.13
C ASN A 25 -7.31 12.83 19.92
N GLY A 26 -8.16 13.53 19.19
CA GLY A 26 -9.47 13.09 18.72
C GLY A 26 -9.63 13.52 17.26
N ASP A 27 -10.45 12.77 16.54
CA ASP A 27 -10.60 12.63 15.08
C ASP A 27 -10.91 13.90 14.24
N GLU A 28 -10.56 15.11 14.67
CA GLU A 28 -10.73 16.31 13.84
C GLU A 28 -9.39 16.98 13.50
N ASP A 29 -8.86 16.52 12.38
CA ASP A 29 -8.53 17.31 11.17
C ASP A 29 -7.47 18.42 11.24
N VAL A 30 -6.48 18.27 10.33
CA VAL A 30 -5.51 19.23 9.71
C VAL A 30 -4.04 18.74 9.78
N GLU A 31 -3.72 17.75 10.62
CA GLU A 31 -2.38 17.13 10.65
C GLU A 31 -2.05 16.14 9.52
N PRO A 32 -3.00 15.42 8.88
CA PRO A 32 -2.64 14.37 7.90
C PRO A 32 -1.82 14.92 6.72
N ARG A 33 -2.25 16.04 6.13
CA ARG A 33 -1.50 16.68 5.04
C ARG A 33 -0.14 17.20 5.50
N ARG A 34 -0.03 17.74 6.71
CA ARG A 34 1.24 18.28 7.23
C ARG A 34 2.24 17.20 7.56
N LEU A 35 1.81 16.14 8.23
CA LEU A 35 2.64 14.97 8.52
C LEU A 35 3.14 14.38 7.20
N THR A 36 2.22 14.21 6.25
CA THR A 36 2.52 13.61 4.97
C THR A 36 3.41 14.50 4.08
N ASP A 37 3.20 15.82 4.06
CA ASP A 37 4.04 16.80 3.37
C ASP A 37 5.45 16.86 4.01
N HIS A 38 5.52 16.73 5.33
CA HIS A 38 6.79 16.67 6.05
C HIS A 38 7.55 15.38 5.74
N MET A 39 6.86 14.23 5.77
CA MET A 39 7.41 12.92 5.42
C MET A 39 7.89 12.86 3.97
N LYS A 40 7.09 13.38 3.03
CA LYS A 40 7.48 13.52 1.61
C LYS A 40 8.73 14.37 1.41
N LYS A 41 8.94 15.37 2.27
CA LYS A 41 10.11 16.24 2.20
C LYS A 41 11.36 15.59 2.79
N GLU A 42 11.19 14.72 3.78
CA GLU A 42 12.30 14.01 4.44
C GLU A 42 12.71 12.74 3.68
N ILE A 43 11.81 12.14 2.90
CA ILE A 43 12.05 10.87 2.22
C ILE A 43 12.25 11.10 0.71
N GLN A 44 13.39 10.66 0.17
CA GLN A 44 13.79 10.90 -1.23
C GLN A 44 13.43 9.76 -2.20
N ASP A 45 13.11 8.55 -1.73
CA ASP A 45 12.83 7.37 -2.57
C ASP A 45 11.50 6.69 -2.20
N LYS A 46 10.79 6.15 -3.20
CA LYS A 46 9.56 5.35 -3.02
C LYS A 46 9.76 4.11 -2.18
N ASN A 47 10.94 3.48 -2.24
CA ASN A 47 11.25 2.33 -1.38
C ASN A 47 11.22 2.70 0.11
N ASP A 48 11.68 3.90 0.43
CA ASP A 48 11.64 4.43 1.78
C ASP A 48 10.20 4.81 2.19
N LEU A 49 9.35 5.21 1.24
CA LEU A 49 7.91 5.44 1.49
C LEU A 49 7.18 4.14 1.90
N PHE A 50 7.40 3.03 1.19
CA PHE A 50 6.79 1.74 1.57
C PHE A 50 7.37 1.19 2.89
N THR A 51 8.64 1.46 3.16
CA THR A 51 9.26 1.11 4.45
C THR A 51 8.61 1.84 5.61
N LEU A 52 8.33 3.13 5.44
CA LEU A 52 7.64 3.94 6.44
C LEU A 52 6.21 3.45 6.69
N GLU A 53 5.47 3.14 5.63
CA GLU A 53 4.12 2.62 5.77
C GLU A 53 4.14 1.30 6.54
N ARG A 54 5.06 0.40 6.22
CA ARG A 54 5.19 -0.86 6.96
C ARG A 54 5.51 -0.65 8.43
N LEU A 55 6.31 0.36 8.77
CA LEU A 55 6.54 0.76 10.17
C LEU A 55 5.25 1.25 10.85
N LEU A 56 4.40 2.01 10.16
CA LEU A 56 3.09 2.43 10.69
C LEU A 56 2.20 1.20 10.96
N LEU A 57 2.19 0.21 10.07
CA LEU A 57 1.48 -1.05 10.30
C LEU A 57 2.03 -1.85 11.48
N GLU A 58 3.36 -1.98 11.59
CA GLU A 58 4.02 -2.65 12.72
C GLU A 58 3.71 -1.96 14.05
N MET A 59 3.58 -0.63 14.04
CA MET A 59 3.16 0.17 15.18
C MET A 59 1.64 0.12 15.44
N SER A 60 0.87 -0.60 14.63
CA SER A 60 -0.60 -0.65 14.67
C SER A 60 -1.28 0.72 14.46
N GLU A 61 -0.60 1.64 13.78
CA GLU A 61 -1.06 2.98 13.43
C GLU A 61 -1.77 2.97 12.07
N TYR A 62 -2.82 2.15 11.98
CA TYR A 62 -3.44 1.78 10.71
C TYR A 62 -4.13 2.92 10.00
N GLU A 63 -4.78 3.82 10.75
CA GLU A 63 -5.47 4.99 10.20
C GLU A 63 -4.47 5.91 9.50
N LYS A 64 -3.27 6.07 10.08
CA LYS A 64 -2.18 6.87 9.49
C LYS A 64 -1.63 6.21 8.22
N ALA A 65 -1.50 4.88 8.22
CA ALA A 65 -1.06 4.13 7.05
C ALA A 65 -2.06 4.28 5.88
N GLU A 66 -3.36 4.19 6.16
CA GLU A 66 -4.42 4.36 5.17
C GLU A 66 -4.47 5.78 4.60
N GLU A 67 -4.43 6.80 5.46
CA GLU A 67 -4.36 8.21 5.03
C GLU A 67 -3.15 8.46 4.13
N PHE A 68 -2.00 7.87 4.48
CA PHE A 68 -0.78 7.97 3.70
C PHE A 68 -0.96 7.37 2.30
N TYR A 69 -1.56 6.17 2.19
CA TYR A 69 -1.84 5.57 0.90
C TYR A 69 -2.83 6.37 0.05
N LEU A 70 -3.89 6.92 0.65
CA LEU A 70 -4.85 7.77 -0.07
C LEU A 70 -4.16 9.00 -0.66
N MET A 71 -3.26 9.62 0.10
CA MET A 71 -2.43 10.72 -0.39
C MET A 71 -1.46 10.28 -1.49
N MET A 72 -0.83 9.11 -1.36
CA MET A 72 0.02 8.56 -2.42
C MET A 72 -0.79 8.39 -3.71
N LEU A 73 -2.02 7.87 -3.64
CA LEU A 73 -2.92 7.73 -4.78
C LEU A 73 -3.25 9.08 -5.42
N GLU A 74 -3.51 10.12 -4.63
CA GLU A 74 -3.74 11.48 -5.17
C GLU A 74 -2.53 11.97 -5.97
N THR A 75 -1.31 11.77 -5.44
CA THR A 75 -0.08 12.29 -6.06
C THR A 75 0.52 11.41 -7.15
N SER A 76 0.16 10.12 -7.16
CA SER A 76 0.55 9.15 -8.18
C SER A 76 -0.55 8.95 -9.22
N SER A 77 -1.65 9.72 -9.17
CA SER A 77 -2.85 9.53 -10.00
C SER A 77 -2.61 9.49 -11.52
N GLU A 78 -1.48 10.00 -12.01
CA GLU A 78 -1.11 9.97 -13.43
C GLU A 78 -0.23 8.76 -13.83
N ASN A 79 0.27 7.98 -12.88
CA ASN A 79 1.13 6.82 -13.13
C ASN A 79 0.47 5.52 -12.68
N ASP A 80 -0.17 4.84 -13.63
CA ASP A 80 -0.83 3.55 -13.43
C ASP A 80 0.04 2.52 -12.70
N ARG A 81 1.37 2.51 -12.93
CA ARG A 81 2.26 1.56 -12.24
C ARG A 81 2.33 1.85 -10.74
N ASP A 82 2.40 3.12 -10.37
CA ASP A 82 2.46 3.52 -8.97
C ASP A 82 1.11 3.30 -8.29
N VAL A 83 0.01 3.67 -8.96
CA VAL A 83 -1.35 3.48 -8.44
C VAL A 83 -1.64 2.00 -8.21
N ALA A 84 -1.26 1.13 -9.15
CA ALA A 84 -1.40 -0.32 -8.99
C ALA A 84 -0.60 -0.83 -7.78
N ALA A 85 0.65 -0.41 -7.62
CA ALA A 85 1.48 -0.81 -6.48
C ALA A 85 0.86 -0.37 -5.16
N ILE A 86 0.39 0.88 -5.06
CA ILE A 86 -0.26 1.39 -3.85
C ILE A 86 -1.52 0.58 -3.49
N TYR A 87 -2.35 0.23 -4.48
CA TYR A 87 -3.51 -0.62 -4.22
C TYR A 87 -3.14 -2.05 -3.80
N ASN A 88 -2.04 -2.60 -4.30
CA ASN A 88 -1.55 -3.90 -3.85
C ASN A 88 -1.13 -3.82 -2.38
N GLU A 89 -0.37 -2.81 -2.00
CA GLU A 89 0.11 -2.64 -0.63
C GLU A 89 -1.03 -2.36 0.35
N LEU A 90 -2.02 -1.55 -0.03
CA LEU A 90 -3.28 -1.40 0.71
C LEU A 90 -3.98 -2.75 0.92
N GLY A 91 -4.08 -3.57 -0.13
CA GLY A 91 -4.66 -4.90 -0.03
C GLY A 91 -3.93 -5.79 0.97
N THR A 92 -2.59 -5.77 0.92
CA THR A 92 -1.72 -6.52 1.84
C THR A 92 -1.88 -6.06 3.28
N SER A 93 -1.91 -4.75 3.51
CA SER A 93 -2.17 -4.18 4.84
C SER A 93 -3.48 -4.69 5.45
N TYR A 94 -4.57 -4.68 4.68
CA TYR A 94 -5.87 -5.21 5.14
C TYR A 94 -5.85 -6.72 5.35
N TRP A 95 -5.14 -7.46 4.49
CA TRP A 95 -4.99 -8.92 4.61
C TRP A 95 -4.21 -9.32 5.87
N GLU A 96 -3.11 -8.63 6.19
CA GLU A 96 -2.32 -8.86 7.41
C GLU A 96 -3.11 -8.61 8.70
N ARG A 97 -4.10 -7.71 8.63
CA ARG A 97 -5.06 -7.43 9.72
C ARG A 97 -6.21 -8.45 9.79
N GLY A 98 -6.26 -9.41 8.86
CA GLY A 98 -7.33 -10.40 8.75
C GLY A 98 -8.63 -9.87 8.13
N ASN A 99 -8.63 -8.65 7.58
CA ASN A 99 -9.78 -8.08 6.88
C ASN A 99 -9.71 -8.42 5.39
N ASN A 100 -9.98 -9.69 5.07
CA ASN A 100 -9.82 -10.21 3.71
C ASN A 100 -10.82 -9.61 2.71
N GLU A 101 -12.01 -9.20 3.17
CA GLU A 101 -13.00 -8.54 2.31
C GLU A 101 -12.47 -7.22 1.76
N GLN A 102 -11.88 -6.37 2.61
CA GLN A 102 -11.25 -5.13 2.12
C GLN A 102 -9.99 -5.38 1.32
N ALA A 103 -9.19 -6.38 1.70
CA ALA A 103 -8.03 -6.78 0.91
C ALA A 103 -8.44 -7.12 -0.55
N LEU A 104 -9.51 -7.89 -0.72
CA LEU A 104 -10.05 -8.23 -2.04
C LEU A 104 -10.48 -7.01 -2.85
N VAL A 105 -11.06 -5.99 -2.21
CA VAL A 105 -11.44 -4.73 -2.89
C VAL A 105 -10.20 -4.06 -3.48
N TYR A 106 -9.15 -3.88 -2.68
CA TYR A 106 -7.94 -3.19 -3.13
C TYR A 106 -7.12 -4.01 -4.12
N TYR A 107 -6.97 -5.32 -3.90
CA TYR A 107 -6.35 -6.19 -4.90
C TYR A 107 -7.11 -6.20 -6.23
N SER A 108 -8.45 -6.10 -6.21
CA SER A 108 -9.24 -6.01 -7.44
C SER A 108 -9.01 -4.69 -8.18
N LYS A 109 -8.86 -3.57 -7.47
CA LYS A 109 -8.49 -2.28 -8.06
C LYS A 109 -7.08 -2.31 -8.67
N CYS A 110 -6.12 -2.92 -7.96
CA CYS A 110 -4.79 -3.17 -8.48
C CYS A 110 -4.87 -3.97 -9.79
N LEU A 111 -5.59 -5.09 -9.77
CA LEU A 111 -5.75 -5.98 -10.93
C LEU A 111 -6.38 -5.26 -12.13
N GLU A 112 -7.38 -4.42 -11.92
CA GLU A 112 -8.02 -3.65 -13.00
C GLU A 112 -7.01 -2.76 -13.74
N ILE A 113 -6.16 -2.06 -12.99
CA ILE A 113 -5.12 -1.20 -13.56
C ILE A 113 -4.06 -2.04 -14.28
N GLU A 114 -3.60 -3.12 -13.65
CA GLU A 114 -2.60 -3.98 -14.25
C GLU A 114 -3.08 -4.60 -15.57
N LEU A 115 -4.33 -5.08 -15.62
CA LEU A 115 -4.92 -5.63 -16.85
C LEU A 115 -5.04 -4.60 -17.98
N LYS A 116 -5.19 -3.32 -17.64
CA LYS A 116 -5.30 -2.23 -18.61
C LYS A 116 -3.95 -1.73 -19.11
N SER A 117 -2.95 -1.67 -18.22
CA SER A 117 -1.76 -0.86 -18.43
C SER A 117 -0.46 -1.68 -18.47
N PHE A 118 -0.50 -2.98 -18.18
CA PHE A 118 0.67 -3.85 -18.14
C PHE A 118 0.57 -4.96 -19.21
N PRO A 119 1.70 -5.54 -19.64
CA PRO A 119 1.70 -6.74 -20.46
C PRO A 119 0.93 -7.89 -19.79
N ALA A 120 0.21 -8.68 -20.59
CA ALA A 120 -0.64 -9.76 -20.08
C ALA A 120 0.12 -10.90 -19.38
N ASP A 121 1.43 -10.96 -19.54
CA ASP A 121 2.38 -11.90 -18.93
C ASP A 121 3.23 -11.24 -17.83
N SER A 122 2.84 -10.05 -17.36
CA SER A 122 3.59 -9.34 -16.32
C SER A 122 3.64 -10.13 -15.00
N PRO A 123 4.83 -10.26 -14.36
CA PRO A 123 4.95 -10.90 -13.06
C PRO A 123 4.11 -10.25 -11.93
N SER A 124 3.81 -8.95 -12.06
CA SER A 124 2.99 -8.26 -11.07
C SER A 124 1.52 -8.71 -11.12
N LEU A 125 0.98 -8.97 -12.32
CA LEU A 125 -0.35 -9.59 -12.49
C LEU A 125 -0.44 -10.95 -11.80
N ALA A 126 0.59 -11.79 -11.92
CA ALA A 126 0.62 -13.10 -11.25
C ALA A 126 0.60 -12.94 -9.72
N THR A 127 1.40 -12.00 -9.21
CA THR A 127 1.41 -11.65 -7.77
C THR A 127 0.03 -11.22 -7.29
N THR A 128 -0.63 -10.30 -8.01
CA THR A 128 -1.97 -9.81 -7.64
C THR A 128 -3.01 -10.93 -7.66
N TYR A 129 -2.98 -11.83 -8.65
CA TYR A 129 -3.86 -13.00 -8.67
C TYR A 129 -3.60 -13.95 -7.50
N ASN A 130 -2.35 -14.18 -7.13
CA ASN A 130 -1.99 -15.00 -5.96
C ASN A 130 -2.52 -14.37 -4.66
N ASN A 131 -2.39 -13.06 -4.50
CA ASN A 131 -2.92 -12.32 -3.35
C ASN A 131 -4.45 -12.44 -3.24
N ILE A 132 -5.17 -12.27 -4.35
CA ILE A 132 -6.63 -12.49 -4.42
C ILE A 132 -6.96 -13.95 -4.08
N GLY A 133 -6.20 -14.91 -4.58
CA GLY A 133 -6.39 -16.33 -4.29
C GLY A 133 -6.23 -16.64 -2.80
N ASN A 134 -5.22 -16.07 -2.16
CA ASN A 134 -4.99 -16.21 -0.72
C ASN A 134 -6.11 -15.59 0.10
N ALA A 135 -6.59 -14.40 -0.26
CA ALA A 135 -7.70 -13.74 0.42
C ALA A 135 -9.01 -14.54 0.29
N TYR A 136 -9.34 -15.07 -0.90
CA TYR A 136 -10.50 -15.95 -1.06
C TYR A 136 -10.37 -17.26 -0.28
N ARG A 137 -9.16 -17.83 -0.18
CA ARG A 137 -8.91 -19.03 0.62
C ARG A 137 -9.15 -18.76 2.10
N ALA A 138 -8.73 -17.60 2.61
CA ALA A 138 -8.96 -17.19 3.99
C ALA A 138 -10.46 -17.06 4.31
N GLU A 139 -11.27 -16.59 3.36
CA GLU A 139 -12.74 -16.52 3.45
C GLU A 139 -13.46 -17.86 3.17
N GLY A 140 -12.73 -18.95 2.91
CA GLY A 140 -13.31 -20.26 2.61
C GLY A 140 -13.90 -20.40 1.20
N HIS A 141 -13.71 -19.42 0.32
CA HIS A 141 -14.14 -19.46 -1.08
C HIS A 141 -13.14 -20.22 -1.96
N LEU A 142 -13.00 -21.54 -1.73
CA LEU A 142 -11.98 -22.38 -2.36
C LEU A 142 -12.04 -22.38 -3.90
N ASP A 143 -13.23 -22.40 -4.49
CA ASP A 143 -13.37 -22.38 -5.96
C ASP A 143 -12.80 -21.08 -6.56
N ARG A 144 -13.05 -19.94 -5.91
CA ARG A 144 -12.52 -18.64 -6.35
C ARG A 144 -11.02 -18.54 -6.12
N ALA A 145 -10.54 -19.09 -5.01
CA ALA A 145 -9.11 -19.16 -4.72
C ALA A 145 -8.36 -19.96 -5.81
N LEU A 146 -8.89 -21.14 -6.17
CA LEU A 146 -8.33 -21.99 -7.21
C LEU A 146 -8.29 -21.29 -8.56
N MET A 147 -9.41 -20.68 -8.98
CA MET A 147 -9.47 -19.94 -10.24
C MET A 147 -8.43 -18.81 -10.32
N SER A 148 -8.19 -18.11 -9.21
CA SER A 148 -7.17 -17.05 -9.17
C SER A 148 -5.75 -17.62 -9.25
N MET A 149 -5.47 -18.70 -8.51
CA MET A 149 -4.16 -19.36 -8.55
C MET A 149 -3.85 -19.96 -9.94
N GLU A 150 -4.83 -20.53 -10.63
CA GLU A 150 -4.67 -21.03 -12.00
C GLU A 150 -4.31 -19.89 -12.99
N LYS A 151 -4.89 -18.70 -12.81
CA LYS A 151 -4.54 -17.53 -13.62
C LYS A 151 -3.11 -17.07 -13.35
N ALA A 152 -2.68 -17.02 -12.09
CA ALA A 152 -1.33 -16.66 -11.72
C ALA A 152 -0.31 -17.64 -12.33
N LEU A 153 -0.54 -18.95 -12.18
CA LEU A 153 0.32 -19.99 -12.73
C LEU A 153 0.48 -19.86 -14.25
N LYS A 154 -0.63 -19.62 -14.96
CA LYS A 154 -0.61 -19.46 -16.42
C LYS A 154 0.22 -18.25 -16.88
N ILE A 155 0.28 -17.19 -16.07
CA ILE A 155 1.10 -16.01 -16.34
C ILE A 155 2.57 -16.34 -16.10
N GLU A 156 2.89 -16.99 -14.99
CA GLU A 156 4.24 -17.42 -14.63
C GLU A 156 4.83 -18.37 -15.69
N GLU A 157 4.05 -19.37 -16.14
CA GLU A 157 4.45 -20.29 -17.21
C GLU A 157 4.79 -19.56 -18.51
N LYS A 158 3.99 -18.54 -18.88
CA LYS A 158 4.24 -17.75 -20.08
C LYS A 158 5.48 -16.88 -19.94
N SER A 159 5.65 -16.21 -18.81
CA SER A 159 6.81 -15.38 -18.52
C SER A 159 8.10 -16.20 -18.59
N LEU A 160 8.12 -17.41 -18.02
CA LEU A 160 9.25 -18.34 -18.08
C LEU A 160 9.51 -18.90 -19.50
N SER A 161 8.46 -19.03 -20.32
CA SER A 161 8.60 -19.46 -21.72
C SER A 161 8.98 -18.33 -22.69
N SER A 162 8.82 -17.07 -22.27
CA SER A 162 9.10 -15.86 -23.03
C SER A 162 10.50 -15.29 -22.75
N ASP A 163 11.43 -16.10 -22.26
CA ASP A 163 12.87 -15.83 -22.40
C ASP A 163 13.19 -15.74 -23.90
N ASP A 164 13.04 -14.51 -24.42
CA ASP A 164 12.99 -14.17 -25.83
C ASP A 164 14.27 -14.62 -26.57
N PRO A 165 14.14 -15.29 -27.73
CA PRO A 165 15.21 -15.67 -28.66
C PRO A 165 16.20 -14.57 -29.09
N SER A 166 16.05 -13.31 -28.68
CA SER A 166 17.17 -12.34 -28.76
C SER A 166 18.42 -12.79 -27.96
N LEU A 167 18.27 -13.70 -26.99
CA LEU A 167 19.37 -14.45 -26.34
C LEU A 167 19.93 -15.61 -27.20
N ALA A 168 19.28 -16.00 -28.30
CA ALA A 168 19.83 -16.97 -29.24
C ALA A 168 21.01 -16.42 -30.07
N ILE A 169 21.24 -15.10 -30.05
CA ILE A 169 22.42 -14.48 -30.67
C ILE A 169 23.69 -14.70 -29.82
N THR A 170 23.56 -14.96 -28.52
CA THR A 170 24.71 -15.17 -27.62
C THR A 170 25.24 -16.60 -27.61
N TYR A 171 24.51 -17.57 -28.17
CA TYR A 171 25.01 -18.94 -28.37
C TYR A 171 25.70 -19.16 -29.73
N ASN A 172 25.99 -18.08 -30.46
CA ASN A 172 26.70 -18.16 -31.74
C ASN A 172 27.87 -17.16 -31.82
N ASN A 173 28.73 -17.15 -30.80
CA ASN A 173 30.16 -16.84 -30.90
C ASN A 173 30.96 -17.51 -29.78
#